data_AF-A0A6B3BCQ0-F1
#
_entry.id   AF-A0A6B3BCQ0-F1
#
_cell.length_a   1.000
_cell.length_b   1.000
_cell.length_c   1.000
_cell.angle_alpha   90.00
_cell.angle_beta   90.00
_cell.angle_gamma   90.00
#
_symmetry.space_group_name_H-M   'P 1'
#
loop_
_entity.id
_entity.type
_entity.pdbx_description
1 polymer ?
#
loop_
_entity_poly.entity_id
_entity_poly.type
_entity_poly.pdbx_seq_one_letter_code
_entity_poly.pdbx_strand_id
1 'polypeptide(L)'
;MAVLRHSVTVLAVERALVAELAPLVWDLAESTRADGTAVRTPDGRPVEDLRLVKGRHLRAGALYEIGRADDGERMAVRVREWRRTAAIEVEQRLSAPDLNARVTLRLTAPDRPRLVEGRGRMWGPDGSGVLRRGTGSARADLAAWWDAAALPPGA
;
A
#
# COMPACT_ATOMS: atom_id res chain seq x y z
N MET A 1 12.83 3.86 -28.93
CA MET A 1 11.98 3.73 -27.73
C MET A 1 11.60 2.25 -27.62
N ALA A 2 12.09 1.52 -26.62
CA ALA A 2 11.77 0.10 -26.46
C ALA A 2 10.46 -0.02 -25.67
N VAL A 3 9.52 -0.82 -26.16
CA VAL A 3 8.26 -1.14 -25.45
C VAL A 3 8.35 -2.57 -24.96
N LEU A 4 8.44 -2.75 -23.64
CA LEU A 4 8.35 -4.06 -23.02
C LEU A 4 6.86 -4.38 -22.78
N ARG A 5 6.40 -5.53 -23.27
CA ARG A 5 5.10 -6.09 -22.92
C ARG A 5 5.32 -7.27 -21.99
N HIS A 6 4.69 -7.23 -20.82
CA HIS A 6 4.74 -8.30 -19.84
C HIS A 6 3.33 -8.50 -19.27
N SER A 7 2.91 -9.75 -19.17
CA SER A 7 1.62 -10.14 -18.61
C SER A 7 1.86 -10.95 -17.35
N VAL A 8 1.09 -10.66 -16.30
CA VAL A 8 1.12 -11.38 -15.03
C VAL A 8 -0.27 -12.00 -14.81
N THR A 9 -0.31 -13.29 -14.51
CA THR A 9 -1.54 -13.96 -14.11
C THR A 9 -1.78 -13.70 -12.63
N VAL A 10 -2.95 -13.18 -12.29
CA VAL A 10 -3.39 -12.95 -10.91
C VAL A 10 -4.67 -13.73 -10.65
N LEU A 11 -4.82 -14.26 -9.43
CA LEU A 11 -6.07 -14.86 -8.99
C LEU A 11 -7.11 -13.74 -8.80
N ALA A 12 -8.29 -13.92 -9.40
CA ALA A 12 -9.42 -13.04 -9.16
C ALA A 12 -10.09 -13.46 -7.85
N VAL A 13 -9.88 -12.67 -6.79
CA VAL A 13 -10.72 -12.79 -5.60
C VAL A 13 -12.12 -12.32 -5.96
N GLU A 14 -13.15 -13.09 -5.60
CA GLU A 14 -14.53 -12.76 -5.92
C GLU A 14 -14.91 -11.38 -5.38
N ARG A 15 -15.63 -10.60 -6.21
CA ARG A 15 -16.06 -9.24 -5.86
C ARG A 15 -16.86 -9.19 -4.57
N ALA A 16 -17.72 -10.18 -4.34
CA ALA A 16 -18.54 -10.27 -3.12
C ALA A 16 -17.67 -10.47 -1.88
N LEU A 17 -16.68 -11.37 -1.94
CA LEU A 17 -15.75 -11.62 -0.84
C LEU A 17 -14.92 -10.37 -0.52
N VAL A 18 -14.45 -9.63 -1.53
CA VAL A 18 -13.73 -8.37 -1.30
C VAL A 18 -14.63 -7.32 -0.66
N ALA A 19 -15.89 -7.22 -1.09
CA ALA A 19 -16.85 -6.28 -0.50
C ALA A 19 -17.20 -6.62 0.97
N GLU A 20 -17.15 -7.89 1.34
CA GLU A 20 -17.35 -8.35 2.72
C GLU A 20 -16.10 -8.09 3.59
N LEU A 21 -14.91 -8.43 3.09
CA LEU A 21 -13.68 -8.36 3.87
C LEU A 21 -13.10 -6.95 3.97
N ALA A 22 -13.26 -6.11 2.95
CA ALA A 22 -12.62 -4.79 2.93
C ALA A 22 -13.02 -3.91 4.14
N PRO A 23 -14.31 -3.78 4.51
CA PRO A 23 -14.69 -3.05 5.71
C PRO A 23 -14.05 -3.62 6.99
N LEU A 24 -13.97 -4.94 7.12
CA LEU A 24 -13.40 -5.61 8.29
C LEU A 24 -11.90 -5.31 8.46
N VAL A 25 -11.15 -5.26 7.36
CA VAL A 25 -9.73 -4.88 7.38
C VAL A 25 -9.55 -3.46 7.91
N TRP A 26 -10.37 -2.52 7.44
CA TRP A 26 -10.30 -1.14 7.90
C TRP A 26 -10.83 -0.95 9.32
N ASP A 27 -11.87 -1.69 9.72
CA ASP A 27 -12.35 -1.73 11.11
C ASP A 27 -11.25 -2.22 12.04
N LEU A 28 -10.55 -3.29 11.66
CA LEU A 28 -9.41 -3.79 12.42
C LEU A 28 -8.33 -2.73 12.54
N ALA A 29 -7.95 -2.06 11.45
CA ALA A 29 -6.98 -0.97 11.49
C ALA A 29 -7.43 0.15 12.44
N GLU A 30 -8.66 0.62 12.33
CA GLU A 30 -9.21 1.71 13.15
C GLU A 30 -9.43 1.33 14.62
N SER A 31 -9.59 0.03 14.91
CA SER A 31 -9.68 -0.50 16.27
C SER A 31 -8.35 -0.47 17.04
N THR A 32 -7.22 -0.37 16.32
CA THR A 32 -5.91 -0.24 16.94
C THR A 32 -5.71 1.15 17.55
N ARG A 33 -4.85 1.23 18.58
CA ARG A 33 -4.55 2.47 19.29
C ARG A 33 -3.04 2.69 19.35
N ALA A 34 -2.62 3.94 19.31
CA ALA A 34 -1.22 4.28 19.58
C ALA A 34 -1.00 4.53 21.08
N ASP A 35 0.06 3.95 21.61
CA ASP A 35 0.57 4.13 22.96
C ASP A 35 2.07 4.48 22.86
N GLY A 36 2.36 5.79 22.95
CA GLY A 36 3.67 6.33 22.58
C GLY A 36 4.01 6.01 21.13
N THR A 37 5.06 5.20 20.92
CA THR A 37 5.46 4.74 19.57
C THR A 37 4.90 3.38 19.18
N ALA A 38 4.28 2.64 20.11
CA ALA A 38 3.70 1.34 19.84
C ALA A 38 2.28 1.50 19.28
N VAL A 39 1.94 0.72 18.25
CA VAL A 39 0.56 0.51 17.84
C VAL A 39 0.08 -0.77 18.52
N ARG A 40 -1.08 -0.73 19.18
CA ARG A 40 -1.64 -1.86 19.91
C ARG A 40 -2.96 -2.29 19.30
N THR A 41 -3.17 -3.59 19.21
CA THR A 41 -4.43 -4.23 18.89
C THR A 41 -5.48 -3.98 20.00
N PRO A 42 -6.77 -4.23 19.74
CA PRO A 42 -7.83 -4.02 20.73
C PRO A 42 -7.65 -4.79 22.05
N ASP A 43 -7.00 -5.94 22.02
CA ASP A 43 -6.64 -6.76 23.18
C ASP A 43 -5.35 -6.29 23.88
N GLY A 44 -4.78 -5.15 23.47
CA GLY A 44 -3.64 -4.50 24.10
C GLY A 44 -2.27 -5.02 23.66
N ARG A 45 -2.21 -6.04 22.79
CA ARG A 45 -0.95 -6.57 22.26
C ARG A 45 -0.32 -5.57 21.29
N PRO A 46 1.01 -5.41 21.26
CA PRO A 46 1.65 -4.61 20.23
C PRO A 46 1.46 -5.27 18.85
N VAL A 47 1.23 -4.46 17.82
CA VAL A 47 1.37 -4.88 16.44
C VAL A 47 2.86 -5.01 16.17
N GLU A 48 3.32 -6.25 15.96
CA GLU A 48 4.72 -6.54 15.70
C GLU A 48 5.22 -5.78 14.47
N ASP A 49 6.48 -5.36 14.53
CA ASP A 49 7.20 -4.70 13.44
C ASP A 49 6.56 -3.39 12.95
N LEU A 50 5.62 -2.79 13.68
CA LEU A 50 4.97 -1.52 13.36
C LEU A 50 5.14 -0.50 14.48
N ARG A 51 5.75 0.64 14.15
CA ARG A 51 5.95 1.74 15.09
C ARG A 51 5.42 3.06 14.55
N LEU A 52 4.62 3.77 15.33
CA LEU A 52 4.24 5.15 15.05
C LEU A 52 5.36 6.08 15.49
N VAL A 53 6.11 6.63 14.54
CA VAL A 53 7.28 7.49 14.82
C VAL A 53 6.95 8.97 14.78
N LYS A 54 5.85 9.37 14.12
CA LYS A 54 5.39 10.76 14.07
C LYS A 54 3.90 10.87 13.81
N GLY A 55 3.29 11.92 14.34
CA GLY A 55 1.90 12.30 14.05
C GLY A 55 0.89 11.54 14.90
N ARG A 56 -0.39 11.60 14.51
CA ARG A 56 -1.48 10.91 15.21
C ARG A 56 -1.89 9.67 14.42
N HIS A 57 -2.12 8.57 15.12
CA HIS A 57 -2.53 7.29 14.54
C HIS A 57 -3.67 7.45 13.51
N LEU A 58 -3.47 6.91 12.30
CA LEU A 58 -4.39 6.91 11.15
C LEU A 58 -4.90 8.30 10.74
N ARG A 59 -4.16 9.35 11.05
CA ARG A 59 -4.46 10.71 10.57
C ARG A 59 -3.45 11.13 9.53
N ALA A 60 -3.87 12.03 8.65
CA ALA A 60 -2.97 12.67 7.71
C ALA A 60 -1.74 13.23 8.45
N GLY A 61 -0.55 12.87 7.99
CA GLY A 61 0.72 13.20 8.63
C GLY A 61 1.28 12.13 9.58
N ALA A 62 0.53 11.07 9.90
CA ALA A 62 1.08 9.90 10.60
C ALA A 62 2.23 9.30 9.81
N LEU A 63 3.32 8.94 10.48
CA LEU A 63 4.46 8.24 9.91
C LEU A 63 4.71 6.99 10.73
N TYR A 64 4.69 5.87 10.02
CA TYR A 64 5.00 4.55 10.57
C TYR A 64 6.33 4.07 10.02
N GLU A 65 7.06 3.33 10.84
CA GLU A 65 8.16 2.47 10.39
C GLU A 65 7.68 1.02 10.47
N ILE A 66 7.99 0.25 9.43
CA ILE A 66 7.63 -1.15 9.27
C ILE A 66 8.89 -1.96 9.00
N GLY A 67 9.04 -3.07 9.72
CA GLY A 67 10.13 -4.03 9.57
C GLY A 67 10.93 -4.23 10.86
N ARG A 68 11.71 -5.32 10.89
CA ARG A 68 12.63 -5.60 12.00
C ARG A 68 13.92 -4.82 11.81
N ALA A 69 14.53 -4.40 12.91
CA ALA A 69 15.74 -3.59 12.88
C ALA A 69 16.92 -4.27 12.15
N ASP A 70 16.89 -5.60 12.05
CA ASP A 70 18.03 -6.44 11.65
C ASP A 70 18.01 -6.81 10.16
N ASP A 71 16.95 -6.49 9.42
CA ASP A 71 16.73 -7.00 8.05
C ASP A 71 17.47 -6.18 6.98
N GLY A 72 18.09 -5.05 7.36
CA GLY A 72 18.74 -4.11 6.43
C GLY A 72 17.76 -3.35 5.51
N GLU A 73 16.51 -3.81 5.41
CA GLU A 73 15.40 -3.16 4.76
C GLU A 73 14.64 -2.26 5.74
N ARG A 74 14.32 -1.04 5.30
CA ARG A 74 13.52 -0.10 6.07
C ARG A 74 12.36 0.39 5.22
N MET A 75 11.15 0.17 5.70
CA MET A 75 9.95 0.73 5.11
C MET A 75 9.35 1.78 6.04
N ALA A 76 9.13 2.99 5.52
CA ALA A 76 8.39 4.02 6.22
C ALA A 76 7.11 4.36 5.44
N VAL A 77 5.97 4.40 6.14
CA VAL A 77 4.66 4.67 5.55
C VAL A 77 4.08 5.94 6.15
N ARG A 78 3.86 6.95 5.30
CA ARG A 78 3.21 8.20 5.69
C ARG A 78 1.77 8.22 5.21
N VAL A 79 0.83 8.43 6.14
CA VAL A 79 -0.58 8.67 5.80
C VAL A 79 -0.72 10.07 5.18
N ARG A 80 -1.25 10.13 3.96
CA ARG A 80 -1.59 11.38 3.25
C ARG A 80 -3.06 11.68 3.41
N GLU A 81 -3.90 10.66 3.29
CA GLU A 81 -5.34 10.72 3.50
C GLU A 81 -5.82 9.44 4.20
N TRP A 82 -6.75 9.57 5.13
CA TRP A 82 -7.45 8.45 5.75
C TRP A 82 -8.93 8.79 5.90
N ARG A 83 -9.72 8.43 4.88
CA ARG A 83 -11.16 8.67 4.81
C ARG A 83 -11.84 7.46 4.15
N ARG A 84 -12.43 6.58 4.95
CA ARG A 84 -13.02 5.31 4.47
C ARG A 84 -14.09 5.45 3.39
N THR A 85 -14.86 6.52 3.44
CA THR A 85 -15.91 6.80 2.45
C THR A 85 -15.39 7.44 1.16
N ALA A 86 -14.15 7.95 1.15
CA ALA A 86 -13.58 8.67 0.02
C ALA A 86 -12.31 7.99 -0.49
N ALA A 87 -11.21 8.06 0.26
CA ALA A 87 -9.96 7.42 -0.08
C ALA A 87 -9.04 7.21 1.12
N ILE A 88 -8.16 6.23 0.98
CA ILE A 88 -6.94 6.12 1.76
C ILE A 88 -5.77 6.36 0.81
N GLU A 89 -4.87 7.26 1.19
CA GLU A 89 -3.65 7.54 0.44
C GLU A 89 -2.45 7.49 1.37
N VAL A 90 -1.43 6.74 0.94
CA VAL A 90 -0.19 6.57 1.69
C VAL A 90 1.02 6.83 0.80
N GLU A 91 2.07 7.40 1.37
CA GLU A 91 3.39 7.47 0.76
C GLU A 91 4.30 6.46 1.47
N GLN A 92 4.80 5.48 0.74
CA GLN A 92 5.79 4.53 1.19
C GLN A 92 7.19 4.99 0.77
N ARG A 93 8.15 4.83 1.67
CA ARG A 93 9.58 4.97 1.40
C ARG A 93 10.24 3.65 1.76
N LEU A 94 10.85 3.02 0.77
CA LEU A 94 11.60 1.79 0.93
C LEU A 94 13.08 2.11 0.78
N SER A 95 13.89 1.59 1.68
CA SER A 95 15.34 1.60 1.61
C SER A 95 15.82 0.17 1.83
N ALA A 96 16.42 -0.42 0.81
CA ALA A 96 17.04 -1.74 0.83
C ALA A 96 18.46 -1.62 0.24
N PRO A 97 19.35 -2.60 0.48
CA PRO A 97 20.74 -2.54 0.00
C PRO A 97 20.88 -2.21 -1.50
N ASP A 98 20.01 -2.80 -2.32
CA ASP A 98 20.10 -2.68 -3.78
C ASP A 98 19.08 -1.70 -4.39
N LEU A 99 18.14 -1.21 -3.58
CA LEU A 99 17.00 -0.45 -4.07
C LEU A 99 16.44 0.52 -3.04
N ASN A 100 16.27 1.76 -3.47
CA ASN A 100 15.47 2.74 -2.77
C ASN A 100 14.25 3.10 -3.62
N ALA A 101 13.11 3.30 -2.96
CA ALA A 101 11.89 3.70 -3.65
C ALA A 101 11.07 4.70 -2.83
N ARG A 102 10.34 5.55 -3.54
CA ARG A 102 9.25 6.35 -2.99
C ARG A 102 8.02 6.12 -3.84
N VAL A 103 6.99 5.55 -3.24
CA VAL A 103 5.75 5.16 -3.89
C VAL A 103 4.60 5.82 -3.17
N THR A 104 3.67 6.42 -3.91
CA THR A 104 2.38 6.87 -3.38
C THR A 104 1.33 5.91 -3.90
N LEU A 105 0.52 5.38 -2.99
CA LEU A 105 -0.60 4.48 -3.28
C LEU A 105 -1.88 5.13 -2.81
N ARG A 106 -2.89 5.11 -3.67
CA ARG A 106 -4.23 5.61 -3.37
C ARG A 106 -5.25 4.50 -3.64
N LEU A 107 -6.08 4.23 -2.65
CA LEU A 107 -7.25 3.38 -2.77
C LEU A 107 -8.51 4.24 -2.65
N THR A 108 -9.34 4.21 -3.70
CA THR A 108 -10.62 4.93 -3.71
C THR A 108 -11.74 4.05 -3.18
N ALA A 109 -12.60 4.64 -2.34
CA ALA A 109 -13.67 3.98 -1.61
C ALA A 109 -13.21 2.69 -0.89
N PRO A 110 -12.33 2.78 0.13
CA PRO A 110 -11.78 1.63 0.85
C PRO A 110 -12.77 0.54 1.27
N ASP A 111 -13.99 0.90 1.68
CA ASP A 111 -15.02 -0.08 2.08
C ASP A 111 -15.62 -0.86 0.90
N ARG A 112 -15.50 -0.31 -0.31
CA ARG A 112 -15.92 -0.95 -1.58
C ARG A 112 -14.89 -0.60 -2.65
N PRO A 113 -13.69 -1.21 -2.61
CA PRO A 113 -12.56 -0.83 -3.46
C PRO A 113 -12.96 -0.81 -4.93
N ARG A 114 -12.72 0.32 -5.62
CA ARG A 114 -13.00 0.44 -7.06
C ARG A 114 -11.76 0.70 -7.89
N LEU A 115 -10.80 1.40 -7.31
CA LEU A 115 -9.67 1.94 -8.03
C LEU A 115 -8.46 1.97 -7.12
N VAL A 116 -7.38 1.39 -7.62
CA VAL A 116 -6.04 1.49 -7.04
C VAL A 116 -5.17 2.29 -7.99
N GLU A 117 -4.52 3.32 -7.47
CA GLU A 117 -3.56 4.13 -8.21
C GLU A 117 -2.22 4.10 -7.48
N GLY A 118 -1.15 3.94 -8.26
CA GLY A 118 0.21 3.94 -7.79
C GLY A 118 1.06 4.89 -8.61
N ARG A 119 1.89 5.70 -7.97
CA ARG A 119 2.96 6.43 -8.64
C ARG A 119 4.21 6.35 -7.83
N GLY A 120 5.33 6.13 -8.47
CA GLY A 120 6.58 6.00 -7.76
C GLY A 120 7.80 6.37 -8.56
N ARG A 121 8.88 6.48 -7.83
CA ARG A 121 10.23 6.50 -8.39
C ARG A 121 11.09 5.53 -7.60
N MET A 122 12.08 4.98 -8.27
CA MET A 122 13.03 4.04 -7.73
C MET A 122 14.45 4.46 -8.12
N TRP A 123 15.42 4.20 -7.25
CA TRP A 123 16.82 4.50 -7.50
C TRP A 123 17.72 3.46 -6.80
N GLY A 124 18.79 3.07 -7.47
CA GLY A 124 19.84 2.22 -6.88
C GLY A 124 20.68 2.96 -5.83
N PRO A 125 21.66 2.28 -5.21
CA PRO A 125 22.58 2.88 -4.26
C PRO A 125 23.38 4.04 -4.88
N ASP A 126 23.91 4.93 -4.04
CA ASP A 126 24.70 6.08 -4.50
C ASP A 126 25.91 5.62 -5.34
N GLY A 127 26.18 6.33 -6.44
CA GLY A 127 27.25 5.99 -7.40
C GLY A 127 26.87 5.02 -8.53
N SER A 128 25.65 4.44 -8.51
CA SER A 128 25.22 3.40 -9.48
C SER A 128 24.81 3.87 -10.90
N GLY A 129 25.02 5.16 -11.23
CA GLY A 129 24.75 5.71 -12.57
C GLY A 129 23.27 5.88 -12.95
N VAL A 130 23.02 6.33 -14.19
CA VAL A 130 21.67 6.73 -14.68
C VAL A 130 20.73 5.54 -14.91
N LEU A 131 21.28 4.34 -15.14
CA LEU A 131 20.54 3.12 -15.50
C LEU A 131 19.74 2.49 -14.35
N ARG A 132 19.89 2.99 -13.12
CA ARG A 132 19.20 2.48 -11.93
C ARG A 132 18.12 3.43 -11.40
N ARG A 133 17.81 4.53 -12.11
CA ARG A 133 16.71 5.44 -11.77
C ARG A 133 15.50 5.17 -12.66
N GLY A 134 14.35 4.94 -12.04
CA GLY A 134 13.08 4.69 -12.73
C GLY A 134 11.96 5.53 -12.15
N THR A 135 10.99 5.88 -12.98
CA THR A 135 9.72 6.47 -12.54
C THR A 135 8.58 5.72 -13.22
N GLY A 136 7.47 5.55 -12.53
CA GLY A 136 6.32 4.84 -13.08
C GLY A 136 5.02 5.27 -12.43
N SER A 137 3.94 5.01 -13.15
CA SER A 137 2.57 5.11 -12.66
C SER A 137 1.80 3.87 -13.08
N ALA A 138 0.92 3.41 -12.21
CA ALA A 138 0.03 2.29 -12.44
C ALA A 138 -1.38 2.67 -11.99
N ARG A 139 -2.36 2.12 -12.69
CA ARG A 139 -3.79 2.27 -12.37
C ARG A 139 -4.46 0.94 -12.59
N ALA A 140 -5.22 0.48 -11.60
CA ALA A 140 -6.04 -0.73 -11.68
C ALA A 140 -7.49 -0.37 -11.36
N ASP A 141 -8.36 -0.48 -12.37
CA ASP A 141 -9.81 -0.37 -12.20
C ASP A 141 -10.35 -1.74 -11.80
N LEU A 142 -10.64 -1.88 -10.51
CA LEU A 142 -11.08 -3.15 -9.94
C LEU A 142 -12.50 -3.50 -10.39
N ALA A 143 -13.36 -2.48 -10.57
CA ALA A 143 -14.73 -2.70 -11.05
C ALA A 143 -14.69 -3.28 -12.48
N ALA A 144 -13.95 -2.65 -13.38
CA ALA A 144 -13.77 -3.16 -14.74
C ALA A 144 -13.10 -4.55 -14.74
N TRP A 145 -12.15 -4.79 -13.84
CA TRP A 145 -11.50 -6.10 -13.72
C TRP A 145 -12.48 -7.20 -13.31
N TRP A 146 -13.31 -6.99 -12.29
CA TRP A 146 -14.32 -7.98 -11.89
C TRP A 146 -15.40 -8.19 -12.94
N ASP A 147 -15.83 -7.12 -13.61
CA ASP A 147 -16.81 -7.23 -14.69
C ASP A 147 -16.23 -8.07 -15.85
N ALA A 148 -14.94 -7.90 -16.18
CA ALA A 148 -14.25 -8.74 -17.16
C ALA A 148 -14.01 -10.18 -16.68
N ALA A 149 -13.70 -10.38 -15.40
CA ALA A 149 -13.47 -11.71 -14.83
C ALA A 149 -14.77 -12.55 -14.73
N ALA A 150 -15.93 -11.90 -14.72
CA ALA A 150 -17.24 -12.57 -14.76
C ALA A 150 -17.62 -13.05 -16.17
N LEU A 151 -16.90 -12.63 -17.21
CA LEU A 151 -17.16 -13.07 -18.58
C LEU A 151 -16.62 -14.50 -18.80
N PRO A 152 -17.29 -15.31 -19.65
CA PRO A 152 -16.75 -16.59 -20.08
C PRO A 152 -15.39 -16.41 -20.78
N PRO A 153 -14.48 -17.39 -20.71
CA PRO A 153 -13.24 -17.36 -21.49
C PRO A 153 -13.53 -17.19 -22.99
N GLY A 154 -13.02 -16.10 -23.59
CA GLY A 154 -13.14 -15.82 -25.04
C GLY A 154 -14.32 -14.93 -25.46
N ALA A 155 -15.03 -14.31 -24.50
CA ALA A 155 -16.05 -13.28 -24.74
C ALA A 155 -15.47 -11.87 -24.94
#